data_AF-A0A563U1T1-F1
#
_entry.id   AF-A0A563U1T1-F1
#
_cell.length_a   1.000
_cell.length_b   1.000
_cell.length_c   1.000
_cell.angle_alpha   90.00
_cell.angle_beta   90.00
_cell.angle_gamma   90.00
#
_symmetry.space_group_name_H-M   'P 1'
#
loop_
_entity.id
_entity.type
_entity.pdbx_description
1 polymer ?
#
loop_
_entity_poly.entity_id
_entity_poly.type
_entity_poly.pdbx_seq_one_letter_code
_entity_poly.pdbx_strand_id
1 'polypeptide(L)' 'MATEISTTIKADNGEMQTCVLKEKINNQNGRLVYRFKNQHTGVEYLLVKEGGNWRSLNTNTIPEPVFNELCSFANTL' A
#
# COMPACT_ATOMS: atom_id res chain seq x y z
N MET A 1 -9.91 3.22 -21.31
CA MET A 1 -8.67 3.41 -20.53
C MET A 1 -9.01 3.03 -19.09
N ALA A 2 -8.32 2.09 -18.47
CA ALA A 2 -8.56 1.77 -17.06
C ALA A 2 -7.94 2.89 -16.21
N THR A 3 -8.72 3.48 -15.31
CA THR A 3 -8.22 4.52 -14.40
C THR A 3 -7.32 3.87 -13.35
N GLU A 4 -6.02 4.17 -13.37
CA GLU A 4 -5.10 3.72 -12.32
C GLU A 4 -5.39 4.48 -11.02
N ILE A 5 -5.65 3.74 -9.95
CA ILE A 5 -5.80 4.30 -8.60
C ILE A 5 -4.40 4.54 -8.05
N SER A 6 -4.08 5.78 -7.70
CA SER A 6 -2.76 6.17 -7.18
C SER A 6 -2.88 7.06 -5.95
N THR A 7 -1.80 7.11 -5.18
CA THR A 7 -1.62 7.99 -4.03
C THR A 7 -0.19 8.49 -3.98
N THR A 8 0.01 9.69 -3.45
CA THR A 8 1.33 10.23 -3.19
C THR A 8 1.62 10.05 -1.71
N ILE A 9 2.77 9.44 -1.41
CA ILE A 9 3.21 9.20 -0.04
C ILE A 9 4.53 9.91 0.27
N LYS A 10 4.78 10.20 1.54
CA LYS A 10 6.08 10.69 2.01
C LYS A 10 6.97 9.53 2.43
N ALA A 11 8.12 9.40 1.76
CA ALA A 11 9.15 8.43 2.10
C ALA A 11 9.93 8.82 3.38
N ASP A 12 10.75 7.90 3.87
CA ASP A 12 11.60 8.08 5.06
C ASP A 12 12.65 9.18 4.89
N ASN A 13 13.18 9.34 3.67
CA ASN A 13 14.07 10.42 3.27
C ASN A 13 13.36 11.78 3.10
N GLY A 14 12.04 11.83 3.31
CA GLY A 14 11.21 13.02 3.19
C GLY A 14 10.74 13.36 1.78
N GLU A 15 11.14 12.57 0.77
CA GLU A 15 10.69 12.75 -0.61
C GLU A 15 9.25 12.29 -0.79
N MET A 16 8.53 12.95 -1.71
CA MET A 16 7.20 12.52 -2.12
C MET A 16 7.32 11.49 -3.23
N GLN A 17 6.69 10.34 -3.06
CA GLN A 17 6.73 9.22 -4.00
C GLN A 17 5.31 8.81 -4.40
N THR A 18 5.08 8.61 -5.69
CA THR A 18 3.77 8.16 -6.18
C THR A 18 3.70 6.64 -6.16
N CYS A 19 2.69 6.10 -5.49
CA CYS A 19 2.37 4.68 -5.46
C CYS A 19 1.07 4.41 -6.20
N VAL A 20 1.04 3.35 -7.00
CA VAL A 20 -0.15 2.91 -7.72
C VAL A 20 -0.66 1.62 -7.11
N LEU A 21 -1.97 1.54 -6.89
CA LEU A 21 -2.63 0.29 -6.53
C LEU A 21 -2.64 -0.64 -7.75
N LYS A 22 -1.90 -1.74 -7.66
CA LYS A 22 -1.85 -2.77 -8.69
C LYS A 22 -2.85 -3.89 -8.45
N GLU A 23 -3.17 -4.17 -7.18
CA GLU A 23 -4.04 -5.27 -6.82
C GLU A 23 -4.76 -4.99 -5.49
N LYS A 24 -6.05 -5.30 -5.44
CA LYS A 24 -6.87 -5.34 -4.22
C LYS A 24 -7.63 -6.67 -4.23
N ILE A 25 -7.28 -7.57 -3.31
CA ILE A 25 -7.93 -8.88 -3.17
C ILE A 25 -8.74 -8.87 -1.89
N ASN A 26 -10.00 -9.30 -1.98
CA ASN A 26 -10.82 -9.62 -0.82
C ASN A 26 -10.94 -11.13 -0.68
N ASN A 27 -10.23 -11.71 0.29
CA ASN A 27 -10.40 -13.11 0.64
C ASN A 27 -11.62 -13.26 1.54
N GLN A 28 -12.46 -14.26 1.23
CA GLN A 28 -13.74 -14.56 1.90
C GLN A 28 -13.67 -14.70 3.44
N ASN A 29 -12.47 -14.77 4.02
CA ASN A 29 -12.23 -14.80 5.46
C ASN A 29 -12.12 -13.38 6.10
N GLY A 30 -12.56 -12.33 5.41
CA GLY A 30 -12.45 -10.94 5.90
C GLY A 30 -11.03 -10.36 5.83
N ARG A 31 -10.18 -10.95 4.98
CA ARG A 31 -8.80 -10.51 4.76
C ARG A 31 -8.70 -9.75 3.46
N LEU A 32 -8.29 -8.48 3.53
CA LEU A 32 -8.03 -7.64 2.36
C LEU A 32 -6.52 -7.56 2.12
N VAL A 33 -6.08 -7.88 0.92
CA VAL A 33 -4.68 -7.74 0.49
C VAL A 33 -4.60 -6.61 -0.52
N TYR A 34 -3.65 -5.69 -0.33
CA TYR A 34 -3.38 -4.58 -1.23
C TYR A 34 -1.94 -4.66 -1.71
N ARG A 35 -1.74 -4.52 -3.02
CA ARG A 35 -0.41 -4.36 -3.63
C ARG A 35 -0.28 -2.97 -4.20
N PHE A 36 0.59 -2.18 -3.61
CA PHE A 36 1.00 -0.89 -4.15
C PHE A 36 2.36 -1.03 -4.82
N LYS A 37 2.58 -0.31 -5.92
CA LYS A 37 3.88 -0.21 -6.57
C LYS A 37 4.30 1.23 -6.64
N ASN A 38 5.47 1.52 -6.09
CA ASN A 38 6.13 2.81 -6.24
C ASN A 38 6.51 3.02 -7.70
N GLN A 39 6.04 4.10 -8.32
CA GLN A 39 6.31 4.38 -9.72
C GLN A 39 7.77 4.79 -9.98
N HIS A 40 8.43 5.40 -8.99
CA HIS A 40 9.78 5.89 -9.15
C HIS A 40 10.82 4.80 -8.89
N THR A 41 10.70 4.08 -7.76
CA THR A 41 11.68 3.07 -7.34
C THR A 41 11.34 1.67 -7.82
N GLY A 42 10.09 1.44 -8.26
CA GLY A 42 9.59 0.11 -8.63
C GLY A 42 9.31 -0.82 -7.45
N VAL A 43 9.58 -0.40 -6.22
CA VAL A 43 9.33 -1.17 -4.99
C VAL A 43 7.84 -1.49 -4.86
N GLU A 44 7.52 -2.74 -4.53
CA GLU A 44 6.15 -3.17 -4.26
C GLU A 44 5.91 -3.26 -2.75
N TYR A 45 4.79 -2.71 -2.29
CA TYR A 45 4.33 -2.75 -0.90
C TYR A 45 3.08 -3.61 -0.82
N LEU A 46 3.17 -4.72 -0.09
CA LEU A 46 2.10 -5.68 0.15
C LEU A 46 1.55 -5.44 1.55
N LEU A 47 0.35 -4.90 1.62
CA LEU A 47 -0.36 -4.64 2.86
C LEU A 47 -1.50 -5.63 3.01
N VAL A 48 -1.74 -6.08 4.23
CA VAL A 48 -2.91 -6.88 4.54
C VAL A 48 -3.68 -6.25 5.69
N LYS A 49 -5.00 -6.18 5.53
CA LYS A 49 -5.95 -5.82 6.56
C LYS A 49 -6.73 -7.06 6.97
N GLU A 50 -6.67 -7.39 8.24
CA GLU A 50 -7.44 -8.49 8.85
C GLU A 50 -8.26 -7.91 10.00
N GLY A 51 -9.57 -7.77 9.77
CA GLY A 51 -10.45 -7.01 10.67
C GLY A 51 -10.04 -5.52 10.74
N GLY A 52 -9.63 -5.06 11.94
CA GLY A 52 -9.17 -3.69 12.18
C GLY A 52 -7.64 -3.51 12.12
N ASN A 53 -6.88 -4.59 11.99
CA ASN A 53 -5.42 -4.55 12.08
C ASN A 53 -4.77 -4.56 10.70
N TRP A 54 -3.66 -3.82 10.57
CA TRP A 54 -2.83 -3.76 9.38
C TRP A 54 -1.47 -4.40 9.64
N ARG A 55 -0.96 -5.15 8.65
CA ARG A 55 0.42 -5.65 8.65
C ARG A 55 1.00 -5.68 7.25
N SER A 56 2.32 -5.64 7.16
CA SER A 56 3.05 -5.83 5.91
C SER A 56 3.28 -7.31 5.64
N LEU A 57 3.23 -7.72 4.38
CA LEU A 57 3.67 -9.04 3.91
C LEU A 57 5.03 -8.97 3.18
N ASN A 58 5.67 -7.80 3.10
CA ASN A 58 7.01 -7.67 2.54
C ASN A 58 8.02 -8.44 3.38
N THR A 59 9.00 -9.07 2.72
CA THR A 59 10.16 -9.67 3.38
C THR A 59 11.05 -8.62 4.06
N ASN A 60 11.09 -7.41 3.51
CA ASN A 60 11.79 -6.26 4.07
C ASN A 60 10.83 -5.36 4.85
N THR A 61 11.33 -4.72 5.90
CA THR A 61 10.58 -3.72 6.67
C THR A 61 10.19 -2.56 5.76
N ILE A 62 8.89 -2.27 5.67
CA ILE A 62 8.39 -1.04 5.07
C ILE A 62 8.61 0.09 6.09
N PRO A 63 9.22 1.23 5.71
CA PRO A 63 9.34 2.36 6.62
C PRO A 63 7.97 2.79 7.18
N GLU A 64 7.89 3.10 8.48
CA GLU A 64 6.62 3.42 9.14
C GLU A 64 5.83 4.56 8.47
N PRO A 65 6.44 5.67 8.00
CA PRO A 65 5.71 6.73 7.31
C PRO A 65 4.98 6.22 6.06
N VAL A 66 5.70 5.45 5.24
CA VAL A 66 5.17 4.82 4.02
C VAL A 66 4.04 3.87 4.35
N PHE A 67 4.25 3.00 5.34
CA PHE A 67 3.25 2.03 5.77
C PHE A 67 1.95 2.70 6.23
N ASN A 68 2.06 3.71 7.09
CA ASN A 68 0.90 4.39 7.66
C ASN A 68 0.09 5.14 6.60
N GLU A 69 0.75 5.86 5.69
CA GLU A 69 0.06 6.59 4.62
C GLU A 69 -0.63 5.65 3.63
N LEU A 70 0.00 4.55 3.25
CA LEU A 70 -0.62 3.55 2.39
C LEU A 70 -1.79 2.84 3.07
N CYS A 71 -1.70 2.53 4.38
CA CYS A 71 -2.83 1.97 5.14
C CYS A 71 -4.00 2.98 5.22
N SER A 72 -3.70 4.25 5.45
CA SER A 72 -4.70 5.32 5.48
C SER A 72 -5.41 5.45 4.14
N PHE A 73 -4.66 5.51 3.04
CA PHE A 73 -5.21 5.53 1.70
C PHE A 73 -6.04 4.28 1.39
N ALA A 74 -5.56 3.09 1.74
CA ALA A 74 -6.27 1.85 1.49
C ALA A 74 -7.61 1.76 2.26
N ASN A 75 -7.78 2.49 3.37
CA ASN A 75 -9.07 2.63 4.06
C ASN A 75 -10.08 3.53 3.32
N THR A 76 -9.64 4.39 2.39
CA THR A 76 -10.55 5.23 1.59
C THR A 76 -11.04 4.54 0.32
N LEU A 77 -10.59 3.30 0.05
CA LEU A 77 -10.92 2.49 -1.12
C LEU A 77 -11.96 1.41 -0.83
#